data_AF-A0A2K3UWW7-F1
#
_entry.id   AF-A0A2K3UWW7-F1
#
_cell.length_a   1.000
_cell.length_b   1.000
_cell.length_c   1.000
_cell.angle_alpha   90.00
_cell.angle_beta   90.00
_cell.angle_gamma   90.00
#
_symmetry.space_group_name_H-M   'P 1'
#
loop_
_entity.id
_entity.type
_entity.pdbx_description
1 polymer ?
#
loop_
_entity_poly.entity_id
_entity_poly.type
_entity_poly.pdbx_seq_one_letter_code
_entity_poly.pdbx_strand_id
1 'polypeptide(L)'
;MKNGTQGFTLIELLIVIAIIGILAAVLIPNVLNARKRANDTANNAFAGQVATWIAAADTAADTAAKQTTLKGVSDCLAAPLQAEGAPTALPASVSGCTVAYDATSGRYTIVSTSTNAVKVTKTY
;
A
#
# COMPACT_ATOMS: atom_id res chain seq x y z
N MET A 1 -55.85 5.97 -28.71
CA MET A 1 -54.48 6.52 -28.72
C MET A 1 -53.54 5.33 -28.68
N LYS A 2 -52.91 4.96 -29.81
CA LYS A 2 -51.99 3.80 -29.86
C LYS A 2 -50.60 4.30 -29.50
N ASN A 3 -50.17 4.02 -28.28
CA ASN A 3 -48.80 4.26 -27.85
C ASN A 3 -47.91 3.24 -28.57
N GLY A 4 -47.20 3.69 -29.61
CA GLY A 4 -46.24 2.86 -30.34
C GLY A 4 -45.06 2.55 -29.44
N THR A 5 -44.96 1.30 -28.99
CA THR A 5 -43.76 0.79 -28.32
C THR A 5 -42.63 0.75 -29.35
N GLN A 6 -41.74 1.76 -29.31
CA GLN A 6 -40.52 1.77 -30.11
C GLN A 6 -39.57 0.69 -29.56
N GLY A 7 -39.38 -0.38 -30.34
CA GLY A 7 -38.40 -1.41 -30.02
C GLY A 7 -36.98 -0.97 -30.39
N PHE A 8 -36.00 -1.30 -29.53
CA PHE A 8 -34.58 -1.09 -29.79
C PHE A 8 -34.13 -2.00 -30.95
N THR A 9 -33.39 -1.47 -31.92
CA THR A 9 -32.92 -2.30 -33.04
C THR A 9 -31.68 -3.11 -32.65
N LEU A 10 -31.51 -4.30 -33.24
CA LEU A 10 -30.32 -5.11 -33.04
C LEU A 10 -29.05 -4.38 -33.51
N ILE A 11 -29.14 -3.60 -34.59
CA ILE A 11 -28.00 -2.85 -35.12
C ILE A 11 -27.56 -1.72 -34.17
N GLU A 12 -28.50 -1.02 -33.52
CA GLU A 12 -28.17 -0.03 -32.49
C GLU A 12 -27.42 -0.68 -31.33
N LEU A 13 -27.87 -1.84 -30.88
CA LEU A 13 -27.19 -2.58 -29.80
C LEU A 13 -25.79 -3.05 -30.23
N LEU A 14 -25.63 -3.50 -31.48
CA LEU A 14 -24.34 -3.94 -32.04
C LEU A 14 -23.31 -2.81 -32.12
N ILE A 15 -23.72 -1.63 -32.55
CA ILE A 15 -22.81 -0.47 -32.63
C ILE A 15 -22.38 -0.02 -31.23
N VAL A 16 -23.30 -0.03 -30.26
CA VAL A 16 -22.99 0.36 -28.88
C VAL A 16 -21.95 -0.56 -28.25
N ILE A 17 -22.12 -1.88 -28.37
CA ILE A 17 -21.12 -2.82 -27.83
C ILE A 17 -19.78 -2.72 -28.58
N ALA A 18 -19.79 -2.41 -29.88
CA ALA A 18 -18.57 -2.20 -30.65
C ALA A 18 -17.78 -0.99 -30.14
N ILE A 19 -18.46 0.14 -29.87
CA ILE A 19 -17.82 1.34 -29.32
C ILE A 19 -17.31 1.08 -27.90
N ILE A 20 -18.11 0.46 -27.03
CA ILE A 20 -17.67 0.08 -25.67
C ILE A 20 -16.45 -0.85 -25.72
N GLY A 21 -16.43 -1.79 -26.67
CA GLY A 21 -15.30 -2.70 -26.88
C GLY A 21 -14.01 -1.97 -27.24
N ILE A 22 -14.06 -1.00 -28.16
CA ILE A 22 -12.90 -0.18 -28.55
C ILE A 22 -12.38 0.64 -27.36
N LEU A 23 -13.29 1.30 -26.63
CA LEU A 23 -12.91 2.09 -25.45
C LEU A 23 -12.30 1.22 -24.36
N ALA A 24 -12.91 0.07 -24.05
CA ALA A 24 -12.40 -0.86 -23.04
C ALA A 24 -11.00 -1.39 -23.40
N ALA A 25 -10.76 -1.72 -24.67
CA ALA A 25 -9.46 -2.23 -25.14
C ALA A 25 -8.30 -1.25 -24.87
N VAL A 26 -8.53 0.05 -25.04
CA VAL A 26 -7.52 1.09 -24.78
C VAL A 26 -7.42 1.44 -23.29
N LEU A 27 -8.55 1.43 -22.58
CA LEU A 27 -8.62 1.90 -21.18
C LEU A 27 -8.13 0.87 -20.15
N ILE A 28 -8.44 -0.41 -20.33
CA ILE A 28 -8.09 -1.47 -19.37
C ILE A 28 -6.58 -1.50 -19.03
N PRO A 29 -5.65 -1.55 -20.00
CA PRO A 29 -4.22 -1.61 -19.67
C PRO A 29 -3.75 -0.35 -18.92
N ASN A 30 -4.28 0.81 -19.26
CA ASN A 30 -3.95 2.06 -18.59
C ASN A 30 -4.41 2.06 -17.12
N VAL A 31 -5.67 1.67 -16.87
CA VAL A 31 -6.22 1.59 -15.51
C VAL A 31 -5.47 0.58 -14.66
N LEU A 32 -5.11 -0.58 -15.21
CA LEU A 32 -4.31 -1.59 -14.50
C LEU A 32 -2.94 -1.04 -14.10
N ASN A 33 -2.26 -0.32 -15.00
CA ASN A 33 -0.97 0.30 -14.70
C ASN A 33 -1.09 1.43 -13.69
N ALA A 34 -2.14 2.26 -13.76
CA ALA A 34 -2.41 3.30 -12.79
C ALA A 34 -2.62 2.71 -11.37
N ARG A 35 -3.39 1.63 -11.26
CA ARG A 35 -3.59 0.91 -9.99
C ARG A 35 -2.29 0.34 -9.42
N LYS A 36 -1.43 -0.25 -10.27
CA LYS A 36 -0.11 -0.74 -9.84
C LYS A 36 0.75 0.38 -9.25
N ARG A 37 0.86 1.50 -9.96
CA ARG A 37 1.61 2.68 -9.51
C ARG A 37 1.05 3.27 -8.21
N ALA A 38 -0.28 3.28 -8.05
CA ALA A 38 -0.92 3.72 -6.82
C ALA A 38 -0.55 2.83 -5.64
N ASN A 39 -0.57 1.50 -5.80
CA ASN A 39 -0.16 0.56 -4.76
C ASN A 39 1.32 0.74 -4.38
N ASP A 40 2.21 0.91 -5.35
CA ASP A 40 3.64 1.11 -5.07
C ASP A 40 3.90 2.45 -4.37
N THR A 41 3.15 3.49 -4.74
CA THR A 41 3.20 4.80 -4.06
C THR A 41 2.70 4.71 -2.62
N ALA A 42 1.59 4.00 -2.40
CA ALA A 42 1.07 3.73 -1.06
C ALA A 42 2.05 2.92 -0.20
N ASN A 43 2.72 1.93 -0.79
CA ASN A 43 3.79 1.17 -0.12
C ASN A 43 4.97 2.07 0.30
N ASN A 44 5.40 2.99 -0.56
CA ASN A 44 6.46 3.95 -0.21
C ASN A 44 6.05 4.92 0.91
N ALA A 45 4.79 5.39 0.88
CA ALA A 45 4.24 6.21 1.95
C ALA A 45 4.19 5.44 3.27
N PHE A 46 3.73 4.19 3.25
CA PHE A 46 3.71 3.30 4.41
C PHE A 46 5.11 3.10 5.01
N ALA A 47 6.12 2.81 4.19
CA ALA A 47 7.51 2.71 4.66
C ALA A 47 8.02 4.00 5.34
N GLY A 48 7.54 5.17 4.91
CA GLY A 48 7.82 6.45 5.58
C GLY A 48 7.09 6.59 6.92
N GLN A 49 5.85 6.12 7.01
CA GLN A 49 5.09 6.13 8.27
C GLN A 49 5.70 5.20 9.32
N VAL A 50 6.20 4.03 8.91
CA VAL A 50 6.93 3.12 9.80
C VAL A 50 8.13 3.82 10.45
N ALA A 51 8.87 4.63 9.68
CA ALA A 51 9.96 5.41 10.21
C ALA A 51 9.52 6.42 11.28
N THR A 52 8.38 7.07 11.06
CA THR A 52 7.83 8.01 12.04
C THR A 52 7.39 7.31 13.33
N TRP A 53 6.82 6.09 13.24
CA TRP A 53 6.46 5.31 14.42
C TRP A 53 7.70 4.82 15.18
N ILE A 54 8.76 4.41 14.47
CA ILE A 54 10.04 4.04 15.11
C ILE A 54 10.64 5.23 15.84
N ALA A 55 10.67 6.41 15.20
CA ALA A 55 11.21 7.62 15.84
C ALA A 55 10.39 8.06 17.07
N ALA A 56 9.06 7.94 16.99
CA ALA A 56 8.18 8.19 18.13
C ALA A 56 8.43 7.19 19.27
N ALA A 57 8.53 5.90 18.95
CA ALA A 57 8.76 4.83 19.93
C ALA A 57 10.14 4.97 20.60
N ASP A 58 11.17 5.37 19.85
CA ASP A 58 12.51 5.61 20.39
C ASP A 58 12.50 6.82 21.34
N THR A 59 11.74 7.86 21.01
CA THR A 59 11.56 9.03 21.89
C THR A 59 10.74 8.68 23.15
N ALA A 60 9.74 7.80 23.03
CA ALA A 60 8.90 7.35 24.13
C ALA A 60 9.57 6.29 25.03
N ALA A 61 10.69 5.71 24.60
CA ALA A 61 11.46 4.73 25.36
C ALA A 61 12.21 5.37 26.54
N ASP A 62 11.49 5.60 27.63
CA ASP A 62 11.97 6.17 28.90
C ASP A 62 12.86 5.25 29.75
N THR A 63 13.06 4.00 29.34
CA THR A 63 13.84 2.99 30.05
C THR A 63 14.69 2.15 29.10
N ALA A 64 15.83 1.68 29.61
CA ALA A 64 16.71 0.78 28.85
C ALA A 64 15.98 -0.51 28.40
N ALA A 65 15.02 -1.00 29.19
CA ALA A 65 14.22 -2.16 28.83
C ALA A 65 13.35 -1.90 27.59
N LYS A 66 12.62 -0.78 27.55
CA LYS A 66 11.82 -0.38 26.37
C LYS A 66 12.70 -0.16 25.15
N GLN A 67 13.87 0.45 25.32
CA GLN A 67 14.81 0.66 24.22
C GLN A 67 15.33 -0.68 23.65
N THR A 68 15.65 -1.66 24.52
CA THR A 68 16.03 -3.01 24.09
C THR A 68 14.89 -3.72 23.37
N THR A 69 13.64 -3.58 23.85
CA THR A 69 12.47 -4.13 23.15
C THR A 69 12.30 -3.52 21.76
N LEU A 70 12.46 -2.20 21.62
CA LEU A 70 12.36 -1.52 20.33
C LEU A 70 13.46 -1.95 19.36
N LYS A 71 14.71 -2.05 19.82
CA LYS A 71 15.84 -2.56 19.01
C LYS A 71 15.65 -4.01 18.56
N GLY A 72 14.81 -4.78 19.26
CA GLY A 72 14.46 -6.15 18.92
C GLY A 72 13.27 -6.30 17.96
N VAL A 73 12.66 -5.19 17.52
CA VAL A 73 11.55 -5.22 16.55
C VAL A 73 12.04 -5.69 15.19
N SER A 74 11.34 -6.70 14.65
CA SER A 74 11.59 -7.25 13.31
C SER A 74 10.47 -7.01 12.31
N ASP A 75 9.30 -6.55 12.77
CA ASP A 75 8.09 -6.37 11.96
C ASP A 75 7.51 -4.96 12.16
N CYS A 76 7.00 -4.37 11.08
CA CYS A 76 6.40 -3.04 11.09
C CYS A 76 5.09 -2.94 11.88
N LEU A 77 4.51 -4.07 12.26
CA LEU A 77 3.31 -4.19 13.08
C LEU A 77 3.63 -4.59 14.53
N ALA A 78 4.89 -4.55 14.98
CA ALA A 78 5.20 -4.95 16.34
C ALA A 78 4.52 -4.03 17.38
N ALA A 79 4.17 -4.59 18.54
CA ALA A 79 3.45 -3.89 19.61
C ALA A 79 4.07 -2.53 20.01
N PRO A 80 5.42 -2.37 20.07
CA PRO A 80 6.02 -1.06 20.34
C PRO A 80 5.65 0.02 19.32
N LEU A 81 5.52 -0.30 18.03
CA LEU A 81 5.08 0.69 17.04
C LEU A 81 3.58 0.91 17.07
N GLN A 82 2.79 -0.12 17.42
CA GLN A 82 1.33 0.02 17.55
C GLN A 82 0.95 0.98 18.68
N ALA A 83 1.75 1.02 19.76
CA ALA A 83 1.61 2.02 20.81
C ALA A 83 1.73 3.46 20.29
N GLU A 84 2.47 3.66 19.19
CA GLU A 84 2.69 4.94 18.52
C GLU A 84 1.78 5.16 17.29
N GLY A 85 0.76 4.30 17.12
CA GLY A 85 -0.23 4.44 16.06
C GLY A 85 0.06 3.64 14.79
N ALA A 86 1.00 2.69 14.80
CA ALA A 86 1.09 1.71 13.73
C ALA A 86 -0.20 0.86 13.65
N PRO A 87 -0.65 0.47 12.45
CA PRO A 87 -1.85 -0.35 12.30
C PRO A 87 -1.63 -1.77 12.83
N THR A 88 -2.72 -2.48 13.07
CA THR A 88 -2.70 -3.90 13.49
C THR A 88 -2.58 -4.87 12.31
N ALA A 89 -2.72 -4.37 11.08
CA ALA A 89 -2.61 -5.13 9.84
C ALA A 89 -1.95 -4.30 8.75
N LEU A 90 -1.28 -4.96 7.81
CA LEU A 90 -0.69 -4.28 6.66
C LEU A 90 -1.79 -3.70 5.76
N PRO A 91 -1.57 -2.50 5.18
CA PRO A 91 -2.44 -1.97 4.14
C PRO A 91 -2.50 -2.92 2.94
N ALA A 92 -3.63 -2.95 2.22
CA ALA A 92 -3.83 -3.85 1.07
C ALA A 92 -2.79 -3.68 -0.07
N SER A 93 -2.06 -2.57 -0.10
CA SER A 93 -0.97 -2.32 -1.05
C SER A 93 0.37 -2.94 -0.67
N VAL A 94 0.50 -3.45 0.57
CA VAL A 94 1.75 -3.96 1.16
C VAL A 94 1.61 -5.46 1.42
N SER A 95 2.50 -6.27 0.86
CA SER A 95 2.53 -7.73 1.03
C SER A 95 3.45 -8.19 2.16
N GLY A 96 4.38 -7.35 2.61
CA GLY A 96 5.24 -7.64 3.76
C GLY A 96 6.04 -6.42 4.17
N CYS A 97 6.38 -6.30 5.45
CA CYS A 97 7.19 -5.21 5.96
C CYS A 97 8.06 -5.68 7.13
N THR A 98 9.37 -5.49 7.02
CA THR A 98 10.33 -5.88 8.06
C THR A 98 11.13 -4.69 8.52
N VAL A 99 11.53 -4.72 9.79
CA VAL A 99 12.42 -3.73 10.40
C VAL A 99 13.68 -4.46 10.87
N ALA A 100 14.84 -3.83 10.76
CA ALA A 100 16.09 -4.33 11.32
C ALA A 100 16.84 -3.18 11.97
N TYR A 101 17.32 -3.37 13.20
CA TYR A 101 18.19 -2.42 13.88
C TYR A 101 19.64 -2.84 13.72
N ASP A 102 20.50 -1.91 13.29
CA ASP A 102 21.95 -2.09 13.29
C ASP A 102 22.56 -1.42 14.52
N ALA A 103 23.07 -2.22 15.45
CA ALA A 103 23.69 -1.74 16.68
C ALA A 103 25.01 -0.99 16.46
N THR A 104 25.66 -1.18 15.30
CA THR A 104 26.92 -0.52 14.96
C THR A 104 26.68 0.91 14.52
N SER A 105 25.72 1.11 13.62
CA SER A 105 25.38 2.42 13.09
C SER A 105 24.32 3.15 13.92
N GLY A 106 23.59 2.44 14.79
CA GLY A 106 22.48 2.97 15.57
C GLY A 106 21.24 3.27 14.73
N ARG A 107 21.09 2.60 13.58
CA ARG A 107 20.06 2.93 12.57
C ARG A 107 19.06 1.80 12.38
N TYR A 108 17.84 2.16 12.01
CA TYR A 108 16.80 1.22 11.63
C TYR A 108 16.69 1.15 10.11
N THR A 109 16.67 -0.05 9.56
CA THR A 109 16.38 -0.32 8.16
C THR A 109 15.00 -0.95 8.03
N ILE A 110 14.14 -0.28 7.29
CA ILE A 110 12.77 -0.70 7.00
C ILE A 110 12.75 -1.22 5.57
N VAL A 111 12.21 -2.41 5.35
CA VAL A 111 12.00 -2.99 4.03
C VAL A 111 10.52 -3.31 3.88
N SER A 112 9.83 -2.56 3.04
CA SER A 112 8.41 -2.75 2.73
C SER A 112 8.23 -3.24 1.30
N THR A 113 7.49 -4.34 1.12
CA THR A 113 7.24 -4.97 -0.17
C THR A 113 5.80 -4.72 -0.59
N SER A 114 5.57 -4.17 -1.78
CA SER A 114 4.22 -3.98 -2.31
C SER A 114 3.59 -5.30 -2.75
N THR A 115 2.27 -5.33 -2.95
CA THR A 115 1.59 -6.48 -3.57
C THR A 115 2.01 -6.72 -5.03
N ASN A 116 2.68 -5.76 -5.66
CA ASN A 116 3.33 -5.93 -6.97
C ASN A 116 4.79 -6.41 -6.87
N ALA A 117 5.23 -6.87 -5.70
CA ALA A 117 6.60 -7.30 -5.39
C ALA A 117 7.67 -6.20 -5.51
N VAL A 118 7.28 -4.92 -5.49
CA VAL A 118 8.23 -3.80 -5.46
C VAL A 118 8.70 -3.57 -4.04
N LYS A 119 10.01 -3.64 -3.81
CA LYS A 119 10.63 -3.39 -2.50
C LYS A 119 11.02 -1.92 -2.35
N VAL A 120 10.67 -1.34 -1.21
CA VAL A 120 11.11 -0.02 -0.76
C VAL A 120 11.93 -0.21 0.49
N THR A 121 13.19 0.23 0.44
CA THR A 121 14.10 0.20 1.59
C THR A 121 14.34 1.62 2.07
N LYS A 122 14.21 1.87 3.36
CA LYS A 122 14.54 3.15 3.98
C LYS A 122 15.36 2.92 5.25
N THR A 123 16.43 3.68 5.42
CA THR A 123 17.29 3.61 6.60
C THR A 123 17.22 4.94 7.33
N TYR A 124 16.93 4.87 8.63
CA TYR A 124 16.76 6.02 9.52
C TYR A 124 17.78 5.92 10.63
#